data_AF-A0A1J3ZY44-F1
#
_entry.id   AF-A0A1J3ZY44-F1
#
_cell.length_a   1.000
_cell.length_b   1.000
_cell.length_c   1.000
_cell.angle_alpha   90.00
_cell.angle_beta   90.00
_cell.angle_gamma   90.00
#
_symmetry.space_group_name_H-M   'P 1'
#
loop_
_entity.id
_entity.type
_entity.pdbx_description
1 polymer ?
#
loop_
_entity_poly.entity_id
_entity_poly.type
_entity_poly.pdbx_seq_one_letter_code
_entity_poly.pdbx_strand_id
1 'polypeptide(L)' 'MQQKKSKGIFWVFSILAVVFLTLFSFAVGAANVPMMILTFILLIATFGVGFTVKKKYRENNWL' A
#
# COMPACT_ATOMS: atom_id res chain seq x y z
N MET A 1 29.80 -2.99 -2.83
CA MET A 1 29.01 -4.00 -2.08
C MET A 1 27.54 -3.80 -2.38
N GLN A 2 26.94 -4.64 -3.23
CA GLN A 2 25.55 -4.50 -3.66
C GLN A 2 24.65 -5.03 -2.52
N GLN A 3 24.14 -4.13 -1.69
CA GLN A 3 23.23 -4.48 -0.59
C GLN A 3 21.92 -5.00 -1.19
N LYS A 4 21.78 -6.32 -1.30
CA LYS A 4 20.56 -6.98 -1.79
C LYS A 4 19.43 -6.73 -0.78
N LYS A 5 18.72 -5.60 -0.93
CA LYS A 5 17.65 -5.21 0.00
C LYS A 5 16.56 -6.29 0.01
N SER A 6 16.07 -6.61 1.21
CA SER A 6 14.97 -7.58 1.37
C SER A 6 13.73 -7.13 0.60
N LYS A 7 13.17 -8.06 -0.18
CA LYS A 7 11.91 -7.90 -0.93
C LYS A 7 10.67 -7.97 -0.02
N GLY A 8 10.85 -8.31 1.26
CA GLY A 8 9.75 -8.48 2.23
C GLY A 8 8.93 -7.21 2.46
N ILE A 9 9.48 -6.03 2.15
CA ILE A 9 8.75 -4.76 2.30
C ILE A 9 7.54 -4.66 1.37
N PHE A 10 7.57 -5.31 0.19
CA PHE A 10 6.40 -5.37 -0.70
C PHE A 10 5.27 -6.20 -0.10
N TRP A 11 5.61 -7.24 0.67
CA TRP A 11 4.63 -8.08 1.34
C TRP A 11 3.89 -7.31 2.44
N VAL A 12 4.61 -6.45 3.18
CA VAL A 12 4.03 -5.52 4.15
C VAL A 12 3.07 -4.53 3.47
N PHE A 13 3.48 -3.94 2.35
CA PHE A 13 2.59 -3.05 1.57
C PHE A 13 1.34 -3.77 1.07
N SER A 14 1.45 -5.04 0.64
CA SER A 14 0.30 -5.84 0.23
C SER A 14 -0.66 -6.12 1.38
N ILE A 15 -0.16 -6.51 2.56
CA ILE A 15 -1.01 -6.71 3.74
C ILE A 15 -1.70 -5.40 4.13
N LEU A 16 -0.94 -4.29 4.15
CA LEU A 16 -1.49 -2.98 4.51
C LEU A 16 -2.59 -2.53 3.54
N ALA A 17 -2.41 -2.78 2.23
CA ALA A 17 -3.44 -2.50 1.23
C ALA A 17 -4.70 -3.35 1.43
N VAL A 18 -4.56 -4.64 1.78
CA VAL A 18 -5.70 -5.50 2.09
C VAL A 18 -6.45 -4.98 3.32
N VAL A 19 -5.74 -4.58 4.38
CA VAL A 19 -6.36 -4.00 5.58
C VAL A 19 -7.15 -2.73 5.25
N PHE A 20 -6.58 -1.81 4.46
CA PHE A 20 -7.30 -0.61 4.05
C PHE A 20 -8.50 -0.91 3.15
N LEU A 21 -8.41 -1.91 2.27
CA LEU A 21 -9.53 -2.35 1.45
C LEU A 21 -10.66 -2.92 2.32
N THR A 22 -10.33 -3.75 3.31
CA THR A 22 -11.30 -4.29 4.27
C THR A 22 -11.96 -3.17 5.07
N LEU A 23 -11.18 -2.21 5.58
CA LEU A 23 -11.72 -1.04 6.30
C LEU A 23 -12.64 -0.18 5.42
N PHE A 24 -12.27 0.01 4.15
CA PHE A 24 -13.12 0.69 3.17
C PHE A 24 -14.44 -0.07 2.96
N SER A 25 -14.41 -1.40 2.82
CA SER A 25 -15.62 -2.23 2.73
C SER A 25 -16.52 -2.10 3.96
N PHE A 26 -15.95 -2.04 5.17
CA PHE A 26 -16.70 -1.77 6.39
C PHE A 26 -17.31 -0.37 6.40
N ALA A 27 -16.56 0.64 5.96
CA ALA A 27 -17.06 2.02 5.87
C ALA A 27 -18.25 2.13 4.90
N VAL A 28 -18.20 1.40 3.77
CA VAL A 28 -19.31 1.27 2.82
C VAL A 28 -20.51 0.61 3.49
N GLY A 29 -20.31 -0.52 4.19
CA GLY A 29 -21.39 -1.21 4.90
C GLY A 29 -22.06 -0.37 6.00
N ALA A 30 -21.29 0.51 6.65
CA ALA A 30 -21.79 1.44 7.65
C ALA A 30 -22.38 2.74 7.06
N ALA A 31 -22.42 2.89 5.73
CA ALA A 31 -22.81 4.13 5.03
C ALA A 31 -22.08 5.40 5.53
N ASN A 32 -20.85 5.24 6.03
CA ASN A 32 -20.07 6.31 6.63
C ASN A 32 -19.18 6.98 5.58
N VAL A 33 -19.77 7.95 4.86
CA VAL A 33 -19.14 8.66 3.74
C VAL A 33 -17.79 9.32 4.11
N PRO A 34 -17.64 10.03 5.24
CA PRO A 34 -16.33 10.56 5.66
C PRO A 34 -15.25 9.48 5.78
N MET A 35 -15.59 8.35 6.39
CA MET A 35 -14.65 7.26 6.63
C MET A 35 -14.30 6.50 5.33
N MET A 36 -15.25 6.41 4.39
CA MET A 36 -15.00 5.91 3.03
C MET A 36 -13.99 6.77 2.29
N ILE A 37 -14.16 8.09 2.27
CA ILE A 37 -13.24 9.01 1.56
C ILE A 37 -11.84 8.92 2.17
N LEU A 38 -11.74 8.92 3.50
CA LEU A 38 -10.47 8.80 4.20
C LEU A 38 -9.75 7.49 3.84
N THR A 39 -10.41 6.34 4.03
CA THR A 39 -9.81 5.03 3.76
C THR A 39 -9.47 4.84 2.29
N PHE A 40 -10.23 5.43 1.37
CA PHE A 40 -9.92 5.42 -0.06
C PHE A 40 -8.65 6.21 -0.40
N ILE A 41 -8.47 7.41 0.17
CA ILE A 41 -7.25 8.21 0.00
C ILE A 41 -6.03 7.47 0.57
N LEU A 42 -6.17 6.86 1.77
CA LEU A 42 -5.11 6.05 2.38
C LEU A 42 -4.75 4.83 1.53
N LEU A 43 -5.73 4.20 0.90
CA LEU A 43 -5.52 3.08 -0.02
C LEU A 43 -4.69 3.53 -1.24
N ILE A 44 -5.08 4.63 -1.89
CA ILE A 44 -4.34 5.20 -3.04
C ILE A 44 -2.92 5.60 -2.63
N ALA A 45 -2.75 6.25 -1.48
CA ALA A 45 -1.44 6.63 -0.96
C ALA A 45 -0.54 5.40 -0.72
N THR A 46 -1.09 4.33 -0.15
CA THR A 46 -0.38 3.08 0.09
C THR A 46 0.09 2.45 -1.22
N PHE A 47 -0.77 2.42 -2.25
CA PHE A 47 -0.38 1.95 -3.57
C PHE A 47 0.68 2.86 -4.22
N GLY A 48 0.51 4.18 -4.17
CA GLY A 48 1.45 5.15 -4.73
C GLY A 48 2.85 5.03 -4.12
N VAL A 49 2.93 4.93 -2.78
CA VAL A 49 4.18 4.70 -2.06
C VAL A 49 4.76 3.33 -2.42
N GLY A 50 3.94 2.28 -2.43
CA GLY A 50 4.35 0.92 -2.82
C GLY A 50 4.96 0.88 -4.22
N PHE A 51 4.36 1.55 -5.20
CA PHE A 51 4.89 1.66 -6.57
C PHE A 51 6.16 2.50 -6.65
N THR A 52 6.26 3.58 -5.88
CA THR A 52 7.46 4.43 -5.81
C THR A 52 8.64 3.65 -5.24
N VAL A 53 8.42 2.91 -4.15
CA VAL A 53 9.42 1.99 -3.58
C VAL A 53 9.79 0.91 -4.60
N LYS A 54 8.81 0.34 -5.32
CA LYS A 54 9.06 -0.65 -6.39
C LYS A 54 9.92 -0.09 -7.51
N LYS A 55 9.69 1.16 -7.93
CA LYS A 55 10.50 1.85 -8.92
C LYS A 55 11.95 1.99 -8.45
N LYS A 56 12.16 2.48 -7.22
CA LYS A 56 13.49 2.62 -6.62
C LYS A 56 14.23 1.28 -6.48
N TYR A 57 13.53 0.20 -6.17
CA TYR A 57 14.11 -1.15 -6.13
C TYR A 57 14.56 -1.63 -7.51
N ARG A 58 13.82 -1.31 -8.59
CA ARG A 58 14.25 -1.63 -9.97
C ARG A 58 15.47 -0.82 -10.39
N GLU A 59 15.47 0.49 -10.13
CA GLU A 59 16.58 1.38 -10.50
C GLU A 59 17.90 0.97 -9.85
N ASN A 60 17.85 0.40 -8.64
CA ASN A 60 19.02 -0.09 -7.93
C ASN A 60 19.38 -1.56 -8.21
N ASN A 61 18.72 -2.23 -9.18
CA ASN A 61 18.86 -3.68 -9.44
C ASN A 61 18.65 -4.55 -8.18
N TRP A 62 17.78 -4.12 -7.27
CA TRP A 62 17.42 -4.87 -6.04
C TRP A 62 16.16 -5.73 -6.22
N LEU A 63 15.54 -5.66 -7.40
CA LEU A 63 14.31 -6.39 -7.72
C LEU A 63 14.59 -7.73 -8.37
#